data_AF-A0A940MY58-F1
#
_entry.id   AF-A0A940MY58-F1
#
_cell.length_a   1.000
_cell.length_b   1.000
_cell.length_c   1.000
_cell.angle_alpha   90.00
_cell.angle_beta   90.00
_cell.angle_gamma   90.00
#
_symmetry.space_group_name_H-M   'P 1'
#
loop_
_entity.id
_entity.type
_entity.pdbx_description
1 polymer ?
#
loop_
_entity_poly.entity_id
_entity_poly.type
_entity_poly.pdbx_seq_one_letter_code
_entity_poly.pdbx_strand_id
1 'polypeptide(L)'
;MIRRLIAAALLLTMPALAADLPRDVAAFVARRDRCDHFRGEGSDDPARAARIARALERNCRGTDADLARLKRRHAGDPAIRARLDRYEAQVE
;
A
#
# COMPACT_ATOMS: atom_id res chain seq x y z
N MET A 1 -13.76 42.28 41.12
CA MET A 1 -13.74 40.81 40.97
C MET A 1 -13.74 40.48 39.48
N ILE A 2 -12.63 39.96 38.96
CA ILE A 2 -12.37 39.80 37.51
C ILE A 2 -12.99 38.48 37.03
N ARG A 3 -13.98 38.55 36.14
CA ARG A 3 -14.68 37.40 35.56
C ARG A 3 -13.90 36.91 34.33
N ARG A 4 -13.07 35.87 34.51
CA ARG A 4 -12.34 35.23 33.40
C ARG A 4 -13.31 34.36 32.59
N LEU A 5 -13.62 34.78 31.37
CA LEU A 5 -14.29 33.94 30.37
C LEU A 5 -13.23 33.06 29.72
N ILE A 6 -13.22 31.76 30.05
CA ILE A 6 -12.38 30.77 29.38
C ILE A 6 -13.13 30.33 28.12
N ALA A 7 -12.70 30.82 26.96
CA ALA A 7 -13.15 30.30 25.67
C ALA A 7 -12.46 28.95 25.42
N ALA A 8 -13.18 27.86 25.65
CA ALA A 8 -12.74 26.52 25.27
C ALA A 8 -12.79 26.40 23.74
N ALA A 9 -11.64 26.51 23.08
CA ALA A 9 -11.49 26.22 21.66
C ALA A 9 -11.65 24.71 21.45
N LEU A 10 -12.83 24.30 20.97
CA LEU A 10 -13.15 22.94 20.60
C LEU A 10 -12.36 22.59 19.33
N LEU A 11 -11.23 21.89 19.48
CA LEU A 11 -10.48 21.31 18.37
C LEU A 11 -11.33 20.20 17.74
N LEU A 12 -12.04 20.52 16.66
CA LEU A 12 -12.72 19.56 15.79
C LEU A 12 -11.68 18.69 15.09
N THR A 13 -11.40 17.51 15.63
CA THR A 13 -10.68 16.46 14.91
C THR A 13 -11.59 15.94 13.80
N MET A 14 -11.43 16.46 12.58
CA MET A 14 -12.08 15.88 11.40
C MET A 14 -11.49 14.49 11.15
N PRO A 15 -12.30 13.41 11.15
CA PRO A 15 -11.80 12.13 10.71
C PRO A 15 -11.51 12.25 9.22
N ALA A 16 -10.27 12.00 8.82
CA ALA A 16 -9.95 11.82 7.41
C ALA A 16 -10.74 10.57 6.96
N LEU A 17 -11.79 10.76 6.15
CA LEU A 17 -12.37 9.64 5.42
C LEU A 17 -11.26 9.12 4.52
N ALA A 18 -10.72 7.93 4.83
CA ALA A 18 -9.90 7.20 3.90
C ALA A 18 -10.79 6.92 2.68
N ALA A 19 -10.56 7.65 1.58
CA ALA A 19 -11.25 7.38 0.34
C ALA A 19 -10.96 5.93 -0.06
N ASP A 20 -12.02 5.14 -0.31
CA ASP A 20 -11.86 3.77 -0.76
C ASP A 20 -11.09 3.76 -2.09
N LEU A 21 -10.04 2.93 -2.16
CA LEU A 21 -9.24 2.78 -3.36
C LEU A 21 -10.10 2.21 -4.50
N PRO A 22 -9.85 2.60 -5.77
CA PRO A 22 -10.36 1.87 -6.92
C PRO A 22 -10.06 0.37 -6.78
N ARG A 23 -11.03 -0.47 -7.15
CA ARG A 23 -10.97 -1.92 -6.91
C ARG A 23 -9.70 -2.57 -7.48
N ASP A 24 -9.25 -2.13 -8.65
CA ASP A 24 -8.04 -2.61 -9.30
C ASP A 24 -6.77 -2.21 -8.54
N VAL A 25 -6.72 -0.99 -8.01
CA VAL A 25 -5.65 -0.49 -7.14
C VAL A 25 -5.63 -1.24 -5.81
N ALA A 26 -6.79 -1.45 -5.18
CA ALA A 26 -6.92 -2.21 -3.94
C ALA A 26 -6.44 -3.66 -4.09
N ALA A 27 -6.83 -4.32 -5.18
CA ALA A 27 -6.40 -5.68 -5.49
C ALA A 27 -4.88 -5.76 -5.72
N PHE A 28 -4.30 -4.80 -6.43
CA PHE A 28 -2.86 -4.70 -6.63
C PHE A 28 -2.11 -4.48 -5.31
N VAL A 29 -2.53 -3.51 -4.50
CA VAL A 29 -1.94 -3.22 -3.18
C VAL A 29 -1.92 -4.47 -2.31
N ALA A 30 -3.07 -5.15 -2.17
CA ALA A 30 -3.16 -6.35 -1.36
C ALA A 30 -2.23 -7.48 -1.83
N ARG A 31 -2.02 -7.61 -3.15
CA ARG A 31 -1.12 -8.61 -3.73
C ARG A 31 0.34 -8.23 -3.58
N ARG A 32 0.71 -7.01 -3.95
CA ARG A 32 2.09 -6.51 -3.91
C ARG A 32 2.61 -6.40 -2.48
N ASP A 33 1.78 -5.99 -1.52
CA ASP A 33 2.16 -5.98 -0.10
C ASP A 33 2.55 -7.39 0.41
N ARG A 34 1.90 -8.45 -0.08
CA ARG A 34 2.31 -9.83 0.22
C ARG A 34 3.60 -10.23 -0.48
N CYS A 35 3.86 -9.75 -1.70
CA CYS A 35 5.15 -9.96 -2.36
C CYS A 35 6.27 -9.33 -1.53
N ASP A 36 6.12 -8.05 -1.19
CA ASP A 36 7.11 -7.28 -0.45
C ASP A 36 7.34 -7.82 0.97
N HIS A 37 6.32 -8.43 1.59
CA HIS A 37 6.50 -9.12 2.88
C HIS A 37 7.52 -10.27 2.81
N PHE A 38 7.49 -11.08 1.74
CA PHE A 38 8.39 -12.23 1.59
C PHE A 38 9.71 -11.89 0.90
N ARG A 39 9.82 -10.73 0.26
CA ARG A 39 10.99 -10.34 -0.51
C ARG A 39 12.18 -10.12 0.43
N GLY A 40 13.30 -10.75 0.11
CA GLY A 40 14.50 -10.74 0.95
C GLY A 40 14.47 -11.72 2.13
N GLU A 41 13.36 -12.44 2.36
CA GLU A 41 13.35 -13.53 3.34
C GLU A 41 14.11 -14.76 2.80
N GLY A 42 14.87 -15.41 3.68
CA GLY A 42 15.51 -16.70 3.46
C GLY A 42 15.29 -17.62 4.66
N SER A 43 15.61 -18.90 4.51
CA SER A 43 15.51 -19.88 5.61
C SER A 43 16.32 -21.12 5.30
N ASP A 44 17.06 -21.63 6.29
CA ASP A 44 17.76 -22.91 6.18
C ASP A 44 16.83 -24.12 6.38
N ASP A 45 15.67 -23.92 7.02
CA ASP A 45 14.60 -24.92 7.03
C ASP A 45 14.02 -25.11 5.61
N PRO A 46 14.16 -26.31 4.99
CA PRO A 46 13.75 -26.52 3.60
C PRO A 46 12.25 -26.30 3.38
N ALA A 47 11.42 -26.63 4.39
CA ALA A 47 9.98 -26.45 4.29
C ALA A 47 9.60 -24.97 4.24
N ARG A 48 10.21 -24.12 5.07
CA ARG A 48 10.03 -22.67 5.05
C ARG A 48 10.59 -22.05 3.78
N ALA A 49 11.78 -22.44 3.33
CA ALA A 49 12.36 -21.97 2.07
C ALA A 49 11.39 -22.20 0.89
N ALA A 50 10.84 -23.42 0.80
CA ALA A 50 9.85 -23.75 -0.22
C ALA A 50 8.53 -22.94 -0.09
N ARG A 51 8.11 -22.59 1.14
CA ARG A 51 6.95 -21.70 1.35
C ARG A 51 7.23 -20.28 0.86
N ILE A 52 8.39 -19.72 1.18
CA ILE A 52 8.82 -18.38 0.74
C ILE A 52 8.87 -18.34 -0.79
N ALA A 53 9.56 -19.29 -1.43
CA ALA A 53 9.68 -19.35 -2.89
C ALA A 53 8.31 -19.39 -3.58
N ARG A 54 7.39 -20.23 -3.09
CA ARG A 54 6.02 -20.29 -3.61
C ARG A 54 5.22 -19.00 -3.36
N ALA A 55 5.47 -18.31 -2.24
CA ALA A 55 4.79 -17.06 -1.94
C ALA A 55 5.27 -15.91 -2.83
N LEU A 56 6.58 -15.82 -3.06
CA LEU A 56 7.18 -14.89 -4.01
C LEU A 56 6.61 -15.14 -5.42
N GLU A 57 6.65 -16.37 -5.88
CA GLU A 57 6.12 -16.77 -7.18
C GLU A 57 4.65 -16.33 -7.36
N ARG A 58 3.78 -16.65 -6.40
CA ARG A 58 2.35 -16.31 -6.47
C ARG A 58 2.05 -14.82 -6.37
N ASN A 59 2.80 -14.08 -5.56
CA ASN A 59 2.45 -12.68 -5.24
C ASN A 59 3.25 -11.67 -6.04
N CYS A 60 4.48 -11.98 -6.47
CA CYS A 60 5.35 -11.05 -7.20
C CYS A 60 5.16 -11.14 -8.71
N ARG A 61 5.03 -12.32 -9.31
CA ARG A 61 5.01 -12.46 -10.78
C ARG A 61 3.91 -11.61 -11.45
N GLY A 62 4.26 -10.81 -12.45
CA GLY A 62 3.39 -9.87 -13.16
C GLY A 62 3.04 -8.58 -12.41
N THR A 63 3.43 -8.40 -11.14
CA THR A 63 3.11 -7.16 -10.41
C THR A 63 3.86 -5.93 -10.92
N ASP A 64 5.02 -6.07 -11.58
CA ASP A 64 5.73 -4.95 -12.23
C ASP A 64 4.92 -4.41 -13.42
N ALA A 65 4.41 -5.32 -14.26
CA ALA A 65 3.55 -4.97 -15.37
C ALA A 65 2.20 -4.39 -14.90
N ASP A 66 1.63 -4.93 -13.82
CA ASP A 66 0.42 -4.40 -13.19
C ASP A 66 0.63 -2.98 -12.68
N LEU A 67 1.73 -2.72 -11.98
CA LEU A 67 2.07 -1.40 -11.47
C LEU A 67 2.18 -0.38 -12.60
N ALA A 68 2.91 -0.72 -13.67
CA ALA A 68 3.05 0.15 -14.84
C ALA A 68 1.69 0.42 -15.50
N ARG A 69 0.83 -0.59 -15.64
CA ARG A 69 -0.51 -0.45 -16.20
C ARG A 69 -1.40 0.46 -15.34
N LEU A 70 -1.41 0.27 -14.02
CA LEU A 70 -2.20 1.07 -13.10
C LEU A 70 -1.75 2.52 -13.06
N LYS A 71 -0.42 2.75 -13.07
CA LYS A 71 0.19 4.07 -13.16
C LYS A 71 -0.22 4.84 -14.42
N ARG A 72 -0.42 4.15 -15.55
CA ARG A 72 -0.96 4.75 -16.78
C ARG A 72 -2.46 5.00 -16.70
N ARG A 73 -3.23 4.02 -16.20
CA ARG A 73 -4.69 4.09 -16.08
C ARG A 73 -5.15 5.24 -15.18
N HIS A 74 -4.45 5.44 -14.07
CA HIS A 74 -4.79 6.43 -13.04
C HIS A 74 -3.90 7.68 -13.10
N ALA A 75 -3.33 8.01 -14.27
CA ALA A 75 -2.41 9.15 -14.42
C ALA A 75 -3.06 10.51 -14.11
N GLY A 76 -4.38 10.62 -14.25
CA GLY A 76 -5.15 11.83 -13.94
C GLY A 76 -5.57 11.97 -12.47
N ASP A 77 -5.25 11.00 -11.61
CA ASP A 77 -5.58 11.02 -10.19
C ASP A 77 -4.28 11.10 -9.35
N PRO A 78 -3.91 12.30 -8.87
CA PRO A 78 -2.67 12.49 -8.11
C PRO A 78 -2.60 11.66 -6.82
N ALA A 79 -3.74 11.41 -6.16
CA ALA A 79 -3.78 10.66 -4.91
C ALA A 79 -3.50 9.17 -5.16
N ILE A 80 -4.11 8.59 -6.18
CA ILE A 80 -3.84 7.20 -6.59
C ILE A 80 -2.42 7.07 -7.16
N ARG A 81 -1.95 8.06 -7.92
CA ARG A 81 -0.58 8.05 -8.42
C ARG A 81 0.43 8.03 -7.28
N ALA A 82 0.27 8.90 -6.28
CA ALA A 82 1.11 8.92 -5.08
C ALA A 82 1.02 7.59 -4.30
N ARG A 83 -0.15 6.95 -4.27
CA ARG A 83 -0.29 5.60 -3.67
C ARG A 83 0.57 4.57 -4.40
N LEU A 84 0.52 4.55 -5.73
CA LEU A 84 1.25 3.59 -6.57
C LEU A 84 2.75 3.87 -6.63
N ASP A 85 3.19 5.12 -6.45
CA ASP A 85 4.60 5.49 -6.46
C ASP A 85 5.39 4.99 -5.25
N ARG A 86 4.71 4.50 -4.22
CA ARG A 86 5.35 3.84 -3.07
C ARG A 86 5.91 2.46 -3.39
N TYR A 87 5.53 1.86 -4.52
CA TYR A 87 6.02 0.55 -4.92
C TYR A 87 7.18 0.66 -5.91
N GLU A 88 8.21 -0.17 -5.69
CA GLU A 88 9.32 -0.36 -6.61
C GLU A 88 8.84 -0.87 -7.97
N ALA A 89 9.50 -0.42 -9.05
CA ALA A 89 9.08 -0.71 -10.41
C ALA A 89 9.53 -2.10 -10.92
N GLN A 90 10.58 -2.66 -10.31
CA GLN A 90 11.22 -3.90 -10.75
C GLN A 90 11.60 -4.74 -9.54
N VAL A 91 10.79 -5.77 -9.23
CA VAL A 91 11.03 -6.66 -8.08
C VAL A 91 10.87 -8.15 -8.40
N GLU A 92 10.48 -8.47 -9.63
CA GLU A 92 10.42 -9.84 -10.17
C GLU A 92 11.78 -10.31 -10.70
#